data_AF-A0A9E4EXK4-F1
#
_entry.id   AF-A0A9E4EXK4-F1
#
_cell.length_a   1.000
_cell.length_b   1.000
_cell.length_c   1.000
_cell.angle_alpha   90.00
_cell.angle_beta   90.00
_cell.angle_gamma   90.00
#
_symmetry.space_group_name_H-M   'P 1'
#
loop_
_entity.id
_entity.type
_entity.pdbx_description
1 polymer ?
#
loop_
_entity_poly.entity_id
_entity_poly.type
_entity_poly.pdbx_seq_one_letter_code
_entity_poly.pdbx_strand_id
1 'polypeptide(L)'
;PGTGLANETGEGAGEGKTLNIPVAAGTSEEAYLAKFEENVIPAIEAHGPEAVVVSAGFDAHRDDPLGGLMITEAGFARLTGWVKALAESLCEGRLVCLLEGGYKLRRSALTRTLGLICFSGLARQQP
;
A
#
# COMPACT_ATOMS: atom_id res chain seq x y z
N PRO A 1 -19.10 -6.77 -0.84
CA PRO A 1 -19.49 -6.54 0.58
C PRO A 1 -19.43 -7.86 1.37
N GLY A 2 -18.89 -7.85 2.59
CA GLY A 2 -18.83 -9.04 3.46
C GLY A 2 -17.59 -9.93 3.32
N THR A 3 -16.48 -9.39 2.80
CA THR A 3 -15.18 -10.07 2.67
C THR A 3 -14.08 -9.22 3.30
N GLY A 4 -12.88 -9.78 3.45
CA GLY A 4 -11.71 -9.08 3.99
C GLY A 4 -11.65 -9.11 5.52
N LEU A 5 -12.26 -10.12 6.15
CA LEU A 5 -12.22 -10.29 7.59
C LEU A 5 -10.81 -10.68 8.06
N ALA A 6 -10.44 -10.29 9.27
CA ALA A 6 -9.11 -10.56 9.83
C ALA A 6 -8.79 -12.07 9.98
N ASN A 7 -9.81 -12.92 10.08
CA ASN A 7 -9.67 -14.37 10.16
C ASN A 7 -9.61 -15.07 8.79
N GLU A 8 -9.76 -14.34 7.68
CA GLU A 8 -9.54 -14.86 6.33
C GLU A 8 -8.03 -14.82 6.02
N THR A 9 -7.32 -15.90 6.37
CA THR A 9 -5.83 -15.96 6.33
C THR A 9 -5.26 -16.76 5.16
N GLY A 10 -6.11 -17.11 4.18
CA GLY A 10 -5.77 -17.97 3.03
C GLY A 10 -6.18 -19.42 3.26
N GLU A 11 -6.12 -20.24 2.20
CA GLU A 11 -6.55 -21.64 2.22
C GLU A 11 -5.53 -22.56 1.55
N GLY A 12 -5.52 -23.83 1.97
CA GLY A 12 -4.62 -24.85 1.41
C GLY A 12 -3.16 -24.47 1.51
N ALA A 13 -2.43 -24.50 0.39
CA ALA A 13 -1.01 -24.11 0.36
C ALA A 13 -0.77 -22.61 0.68
N GLY A 14 -1.81 -21.78 0.64
CA GLY A 14 -1.77 -20.35 0.96
C GLY A 14 -2.18 -20.01 2.38
N GLU A 15 -2.45 -20.99 3.24
CA GLU A 15 -2.80 -20.74 4.64
C GLU A 15 -1.67 -19.95 5.36
N GLY A 16 -2.04 -18.86 6.02
CA GLY A 16 -1.11 -17.94 6.67
C GLY A 16 -0.35 -17.01 5.70
N LYS A 17 -0.70 -17.00 4.40
CA LYS A 17 -0.11 -16.10 3.39
C LYS A 17 -0.98 -14.90 3.04
N THR A 18 -2.15 -14.79 3.66
CA THR A 18 -3.02 -13.60 3.56
C THR A 18 -3.10 -12.90 4.90
N LEU A 19 -2.88 -11.59 4.90
CA LEU A 19 -3.06 -10.72 6.05
C LEU A 19 -4.09 -9.64 5.71
N ASN A 20 -5.30 -9.77 6.26
CA ASN A 20 -6.31 -8.73 6.19
C ASN A 20 -6.25 -7.85 7.44
N ILE A 21 -6.24 -6.54 7.24
CA ILE A 21 -6.31 -5.55 8.32
C ILE A 21 -7.57 -4.72 8.10
N PRO A 22 -8.73 -5.13 8.65
CA PRO A 22 -9.95 -4.35 8.55
C PRO A 22 -9.77 -2.98 9.23
N VAL A 23 -10.15 -1.93 8.52
CA VAL A 23 -10.11 -0.55 9.02
C VAL A 23 -11.51 0.02 9.00
N ALA A 24 -11.93 0.62 10.12
CA ALA A 24 -13.25 1.23 10.23
C ALA A 24 -13.31 2.55 9.44
N ALA A 25 -14.47 2.86 8.87
CA ALA A 25 -14.72 4.17 8.29
C ALA A 25 -14.49 5.29 9.33
N GLY A 26 -13.96 6.42 8.88
CA GLY A 26 -13.58 7.55 9.73
C GLY A 26 -12.25 7.38 10.47
N THR A 27 -11.52 6.28 10.27
CA THR A 27 -10.18 6.11 10.86
C THR A 27 -9.26 7.27 10.44
N SER A 28 -8.58 7.85 11.43
CA SER A 28 -7.65 8.97 11.21
C SER A 28 -6.40 8.51 10.46
N GLU A 29 -5.70 9.46 9.84
CA GLU A 29 -4.43 9.16 9.16
C GLU A 29 -3.42 8.53 10.14
N GLU A 30 -3.30 9.06 11.36
CA GLU A 30 -2.35 8.55 12.36
C GLU A 30 -2.65 7.11 12.73
N ALA A 31 -3.93 6.79 12.97
CA ALA A 31 -4.36 5.43 13.30
C ALA A 31 -4.16 4.45 12.12
N TYR A 32 -4.36 4.92 10.89
CA TYR A 32 -4.10 4.12 9.69
C TYR A 32 -2.61 3.82 9.53
N LEU A 33 -1.76 4.84 9.68
CA LEU A 33 -0.32 4.71 9.56
C LEU A 33 0.27 3.84 10.67
N ALA A 34 -0.22 3.96 11.90
CA ALA A 34 0.19 3.08 13.01
C ALA A 34 -0.18 1.62 12.72
N LYS A 35 -1.40 1.34 12.24
CA LYS A 35 -1.79 -0.01 11.82
C LYS A 35 -0.88 -0.56 10.72
N PHE A 36 -0.53 0.26 9.74
CA PHE A 36 0.38 -0.16 8.67
C PHE A 36 1.77 -0.50 9.22
N GLU A 37 2.34 0.38 10.04
CA GLU A 37 3.65 0.21 10.65
C GLU A 37 3.71 -1.01 11.58
N GLU A 38 2.68 -1.23 12.39
CA GLU A 38 2.63 -2.33 13.37
C GLU A 38 2.37 -3.71 12.73
N ASN A 39 1.71 -3.76 11.57
CA ASN A 39 1.22 -5.04 10.99
C ASN A 39 1.81 -5.34 9.62
N VAL A 40 1.85 -4.37 8.70
CA VAL A 40 2.27 -4.60 7.32
C VAL A 40 3.78 -4.68 7.19
N ILE A 41 4.51 -3.75 7.84
CA ILE A 41 5.97 -3.71 7.78
C ILE A 41 6.59 -5.02 8.30
N PRO A 42 6.25 -5.51 9.52
CA PRO A 42 6.83 -6.75 10.03
C PRO A 42 6.42 -7.97 9.21
N ALA A 43 5.22 -7.98 8.63
CA ALA A 43 4.77 -9.08 7.79
C ALA A 43 5.58 -9.18 6.49
N ILE A 44 5.89 -8.05 5.86
CA ILE A 44 6.74 -8.01 4.65
C ILE A 44 8.17 -8.43 5.01
N GLU A 45 8.73 -7.92 6.10
CA GLU A 45 10.08 -8.30 6.57
C GLU A 45 10.18 -9.79 6.88
N ALA A 46 9.20 -10.36 7.59
CA ALA A 46 9.15 -11.78 7.91
C ALA A 46 8.96 -12.66 6.67
N HIS A 47 8.26 -12.15 5.65
CA HIS A 47 8.07 -12.86 4.40
C HIS A 47 9.35 -12.91 3.55
N GLY A 48 10.14 -11.83 3.54
CA GLY A 48 11.37 -11.71 2.74
C GLY A 48 11.11 -11.85 1.23
N PRO A 49 10.24 -11.01 0.63
CA PRO A 49 9.85 -11.17 -0.76
C PRO A 49 11.00 -10.87 -1.73
N GLU A 50 10.95 -11.48 -2.91
CA GLU A 50 11.88 -11.18 -4.00
C GLU A 50 11.40 -10.03 -4.90
N ALA A 51 10.16 -9.56 -4.74
CA ALA A 51 9.62 -8.36 -5.39
C ALA A 51 8.38 -7.88 -4.63
N VAL A 52 8.07 -6.59 -4.70
CA VAL A 52 6.85 -6.02 -4.12
C VAL A 52 5.95 -5.49 -5.23
N VAL A 53 4.67 -5.89 -5.20
CA VAL A 53 3.64 -5.38 -6.10
C VAL A 53 2.57 -4.68 -5.27
N VAL A 54 2.32 -3.40 -5.56
CA VAL A 54 1.32 -2.58 -4.87
C VAL A 54 0.14 -2.35 -5.78
N SER A 55 -1.02 -2.84 -5.35
CA SER A 55 -2.32 -2.41 -5.87
C SER A 55 -2.68 -1.06 -5.23
N ALA A 56 -2.42 0.04 -5.95
CA ALA A 56 -2.38 1.39 -5.42
C ALA A 56 -3.71 2.13 -5.67
N GLY A 57 -4.68 1.90 -4.78
CA GLY A 57 -5.91 2.68 -4.68
C GLY A 57 -5.75 3.94 -3.81
N PHE A 58 -6.55 4.96 -4.10
CA PHE A 58 -6.57 6.22 -3.34
C PHE A 58 -7.95 6.63 -2.85
N ASP A 59 -8.90 5.71 -2.88
CA ASP A 59 -10.22 5.88 -2.27
C ASP A 59 -10.15 6.00 -0.74
N ALA A 60 -9.04 5.64 -0.10
CA ALA A 60 -8.77 5.96 1.30
C ALA A 60 -8.52 7.47 1.58
N HIS A 61 -8.51 8.32 0.56
CA HIS A 61 -8.32 9.76 0.74
C HIS A 61 -9.54 10.41 1.41
N ARG A 62 -9.30 11.40 2.30
CA ARG A 62 -10.35 12.13 3.05
C ARG A 62 -11.44 12.77 2.20
N ASP A 63 -11.13 13.09 0.94
CA ASP A 63 -12.04 13.74 0.01
C ASP A 63 -12.73 12.76 -0.94
N ASP A 64 -12.40 11.46 -0.86
CA ASP A 64 -13.01 10.43 -1.69
C ASP A 64 -14.43 10.09 -1.18
N PRO A 65 -15.44 10.04 -2.07
CA PRO A 65 -16.83 9.82 -1.69
C PRO A 65 -17.14 8.35 -1.36
N LEU A 66 -16.24 7.40 -1.67
CA LEU A 66 -16.51 5.97 -1.54
C LEU A 66 -15.72 5.30 -0.41
N GLY A 67 -14.47 5.65 -0.18
CA GLY A 67 -13.63 4.89 0.77
C GLY A 67 -13.77 5.28 2.25
N GLY A 68 -14.19 6.50 2.56
CA GLY A 68 -14.58 6.89 3.92
C GLY A 68 -13.47 6.88 4.97
N LEU A 69 -12.20 6.99 4.56
CA LEU A 69 -11.04 7.13 5.44
C LEU A 69 -10.49 8.57 5.39
N MET A 70 -9.62 8.93 6.33
CA MET A 70 -9.17 10.31 6.50
C MET A 70 -7.71 10.56 6.05
N ILE A 71 -7.20 9.77 5.09
CA ILE A 71 -5.80 9.87 4.65
C ILE A 71 -5.61 11.10 3.75
N THR A 72 -4.51 11.82 3.94
CA THR A 72 -4.08 12.94 3.11
C THR A 72 -3.00 12.52 2.12
N GLU A 73 -2.65 13.41 1.20
CA GLU A 73 -1.52 13.19 0.28
C GLU A 73 -0.19 12.94 1.01
N ALA A 74 0.00 13.55 2.19
CA ALA A 74 1.17 13.31 3.02
C ALA A 74 1.18 11.89 3.62
N GLY A 75 0.01 11.38 4.05
CA GLY A 75 -0.15 10.01 4.49
C GLY A 75 0.19 9.00 3.39
N PHE A 76 -0.32 9.20 2.17
CA PHE A 76 0.06 8.36 1.02
C PHE A 76 1.56 8.44 0.70
N ALA A 77 2.19 9.62 0.81
CA ALA A 77 3.63 9.75 0.62
C ALA A 77 4.42 8.95 1.66
N ARG A 78 3.98 8.93 2.93
CA ARG A 78 4.59 8.12 4.00
C ARG A 78 4.45 6.62 3.71
N LEU A 79 3.24 6.16 3.41
CA LEU A 79 2.97 4.76 3.05
C LEU A 79 3.88 4.30 1.91
N THR A 80 3.95 5.10 0.85
CA THR A 80 4.75 4.74 -0.32
C THR A 80 6.25 4.79 -0.02
N GLY A 81 6.69 5.73 0.83
CA GLY A 81 8.07 5.79 1.31
C GLY A 81 8.48 4.53 2.07
N TRP A 82 7.62 4.01 2.95
CA TRP A 82 7.87 2.75 3.66
C TRP A 82 7.97 1.56 2.72
N VAL A 83 7.03 1.41 1.78
CA VAL A 83 7.05 0.31 0.82
C VAL A 83 8.29 0.36 -0.09
N LYS A 84 8.70 1.56 -0.52
CA LYS A 84 9.94 1.76 -1.29
C LYS A 84 11.17 1.35 -0.49
N ALA A 85 11.25 1.75 0.78
CA ALA A 85 12.37 1.39 1.65
C ALA A 85 12.44 -0.13 1.89
N LEU A 86 11.29 -0.79 2.09
CA LEU A 86 11.20 -2.24 2.20
C LEU A 86 11.65 -2.96 0.92
N ALA A 87 11.23 -2.46 -0.24
CA ALA A 87 11.66 -3.03 -1.51
C ALA A 87 13.17 -2.86 -1.72
N GLU A 88 13.73 -1.69 -1.40
CA GLU A 88 15.16 -1.44 -1.47
C GLU A 88 15.97 -2.36 -0.54
N SER A 89 15.48 -2.66 0.67
CA SER A 89 16.19 -3.49 1.64
C SER A 89 16.03 -5.00 1.41
N LEU A 90 14.87 -5.45 0.93
CA LEU A 90 14.54 -6.88 0.85
C LEU A 90 14.62 -7.47 -0.57
N CYS A 91 14.40 -6.64 -1.60
CA CYS A 91 14.28 -7.14 -2.99
C CYS A 91 15.00 -6.28 -4.04
N GLU A 92 16.10 -5.65 -3.66
CA GLU A 92 16.95 -4.85 -4.56
C GLU A 92 16.19 -3.71 -5.28
N GLY A 93 15.12 -3.20 -4.64
CA GLY A 93 14.28 -2.15 -5.19
C GLY A 93 13.29 -2.62 -6.26
N ARG A 94 13.06 -3.95 -6.40
CA ARG A 94 12.04 -4.51 -7.31
C ARG A 94 10.63 -4.21 -6.79
N LEU A 95 10.13 -3.04 -7.16
CA LEU A 95 8.82 -2.51 -6.79
C LEU A 95 8.02 -2.14 -8.04
N VAL A 96 6.80 -2.64 -8.13
CA VAL A 96 5.83 -2.28 -9.16
C VAL A 96 4.56 -1.77 -8.49
N CYS A 97 4.06 -0.60 -8.91
CA CYS A 97 2.77 -0.10 -8.45
C CYS A 97 1.79 -0.02 -9.62
N LEU A 98 0.58 -0.54 -9.39
CA LEU A 98 -0.52 -0.58 -10.35
C LEU A 98 -1.64 0.31 -9.82
N LEU A 99 -2.08 1.28 -10.62
CA LEU A 99 -3.14 2.20 -10.21
C LEU A 99 -4.49 1.47 -10.14
N GLU A 100 -5.21 1.66 -9.04
CA GLU A 100 -6.59 1.17 -8.85
C GLU A 100 -7.56 2.34 -8.58
N GLY A 101 -8.40 2.25 -7.53
CA GLY A 101 -9.44 3.21 -7.18
C GLY A 101 -8.96 4.62 -6.83
N GLY A 102 -9.91 5.53 -6.65
CA GLY A 102 -9.70 6.96 -6.43
C GLY A 102 -10.62 7.77 -7.33
N TYR A 103 -11.73 8.25 -6.77
CA TYR A 103 -12.92 8.64 -7.53
C TYR A 103 -13.26 10.13 -7.43
N LYS A 104 -12.63 10.86 -6.52
CA LYS A 104 -12.81 12.31 -6.38
C LYS A 104 -11.53 13.06 -6.02
N LEU A 105 -10.47 12.71 -6.71
CA LEU A 105 -9.18 13.41 -6.61
C LEU A 105 -8.97 14.20 -7.89
N ARG A 106 -8.65 15.50 -7.79
CA ARG A 106 -8.06 16.22 -8.93
C ARG A 106 -6.83 15.42 -9.35
N ARG A 107 -6.92 14.72 -10.48
CA ARG A 107 -5.90 13.81 -11.05
C ARG A 107 -4.46 14.32 -10.92
N SER A 108 -4.24 15.63 -10.90
CA SER A 108 -2.92 16.27 -10.91
C SER A 108 -2.03 16.08 -9.67
N ALA A 109 -2.57 15.84 -8.47
CA ALA A 109 -1.73 15.69 -7.26
C ALA A 109 -1.27 14.23 -7.05
N LEU A 110 -2.16 13.29 -7.32
CA LEU A 110 -2.00 11.86 -7.07
C LEU A 110 -1.09 11.16 -8.09
N THR A 111 -1.19 11.56 -9.38
CA THR A 111 -0.33 11.04 -10.45
C THR A 111 1.15 11.39 -10.21
N ARG A 112 1.45 12.46 -9.46
CA ARG A 112 2.83 12.79 -9.09
C ARG A 112 3.40 11.83 -8.05
N THR A 113 2.61 11.41 -7.07
CA THR A 113 3.05 10.48 -6.03
C THR A 113 3.35 9.10 -6.62
N LEU A 114 2.48 8.56 -7.48
CA LEU A 114 2.74 7.28 -8.18
C LEU A 114 3.82 7.39 -9.26
N GLY A 115 3.84 8.48 -10.04
CA GLY A 115 4.79 8.67 -11.13
C GLY A 115 6.25 8.66 -10.69
N LEU A 116 6.54 9.05 -9.45
CA LEU A 116 7.89 9.03 -8.87
C LEU A 116 8.34 7.62 -8.41
N ILE A 117 7.41 6.75 -8.00
CA ILE A 117 7.74 5.40 -7.51
C ILE A 117 7.79 4.37 -8.65
N CYS A 118 6.89 4.43 -9.64
CA CYS A 118 6.87 3.44 -10.73
C CYS A 118 8.11 3.45 -11.65
N PHE A 119 8.78 4.59 -11.83
CA PHE A 119 9.91 4.70 -12.77
C PHE A 119 11.30 4.57 -12.15
N SER A 120 11.44 4.70 -10.82
CA SER A 120 12.76 4.67 -10.19
C SER A 120 13.34 3.27 -9.98
N GLY A 121 12.51 2.22 -9.97
CA GLY A 121 12.94 0.81 -9.84
C GLY A 121 13.40 0.16 -11.15
N LEU A 122 12.86 0.59 -12.30
CA LEU A 122 13.21 0.03 -13.61
C LEU A 122 14.49 0.62 -14.22
N ALA A 123 14.98 1.75 -13.70
CA ALA A 123 16.11 2.48 -14.27
C ALA A 123 17.50 1.94 -13.86
N ARG A 124 17.59 0.91 -12.99
CA ARG A 124 18.88 0.32 -12.56
C ARG A 124 19.31 -0.94 -13.34
N GLN A 125 18.79 -1.13 -14.55
CA GLN A 125 19.34 -2.13 -15.46
C GLN A 125 19.84 -1.47 -16.74
N GLN A 126 21.07 -0.96 -16.71
CA GLN A 126 22.01 -1.09 -17.83
C GLN A 126 23.43 -1.32 -17.27
N PRO A 127 24.20 -2.24 -17.88
CA PRO A 127 25.52 -2.66 -17.40
C PRO A 127 26.58 -1.55 -17.46
#